data_AF-A0A6I3CIA0-F1
#
_entry.id   AF-A0A6I3CIA0-F1
#
_cell.length_a   1.000
_cell.length_b   1.000
_cell.length_c   1.000
_cell.angle_alpha   90.00
_cell.angle_beta   90.00
_cell.angle_gamma   90.00
#
_symmetry.space_group_name_H-M   'P 1'
#
loop_
_entity.id
_entity.type
_entity.pdbx_description
1 polymer ?
#
loop_
_entity_poly.entity_id
_entity_poly.type
_entity_poly.pdbx_seq_one_letter_code
_entity_poly.pdbx_strand_id
1 'polypeptide(L)'
;MIDQGRTPPGWPRDLAPPGTGEFAERVVPWLLDQGPPDLRSSALRTLPLALVRYLIHYAEGGLNGARKAYGQARVELSPRLTPAEVATAQQGFEAAGARFLQLQRELALVEAALLGQAATNLPVARG
;
A
#
# COMPACT_ATOMS: atom_id res chain seq x y z
N MET A 1 -2.83 -12.63 -15.08
CA MET A 1 -4.24 -12.88 -14.72
C MET A 1 -4.23 -13.46 -13.32
N ILE A 2 -4.84 -12.79 -12.34
CA ILE A 2 -4.93 -13.32 -10.97
C ILE A 2 -5.97 -14.45 -10.98
N ASP A 3 -5.59 -15.63 -10.49
CA ASP A 3 -6.46 -16.80 -10.40
C ASP A 3 -7.46 -16.61 -9.26
N GLN A 4 -8.76 -16.70 -9.57
CA GLN A 4 -9.83 -16.41 -8.60
C GLN A 4 -9.79 -17.44 -7.46
N GLY A 5 -9.87 -16.99 -6.21
CA GLY A 5 -9.85 -17.86 -5.03
C GLY A 5 -8.46 -18.36 -4.61
N ARG A 6 -7.38 -17.97 -5.31
CA ARG A 6 -5.99 -18.29 -4.93
C ARG A 6 -5.18 -17.04 -4.68
N THR A 7 -4.41 -17.01 -3.59
CA THR A 7 -3.52 -15.88 -3.28
C THR A 7 -2.28 -15.89 -4.17
N PRO A 8 -2.01 -14.83 -4.96
CA PRO A 8 -0.77 -14.75 -5.72
C PRO A 8 0.46 -14.59 -4.79
N PRO A 9 1.67 -14.89 -5.27
CA PRO A 9 2.89 -14.61 -4.51
C PRO A 9 2.99 -13.13 -4.14
N GLY A 10 3.29 -12.83 -2.87
CA GLY A 10 3.37 -11.46 -2.36
C GLY A 10 2.03 -10.83 -1.99
N TRP A 11 0.93 -11.59 -2.05
CA TRP A 11 -0.37 -11.15 -1.55
C TRP A 11 -0.33 -10.78 -0.06
N PRO A 12 -1.09 -9.76 0.38
CA PRO A 12 -1.17 -9.42 1.81
C PRO A 12 -1.62 -10.61 2.65
N ARG A 13 -0.96 -10.84 3.79
CA ARG A 13 -1.22 -12.02 4.64
C ARG A 13 -2.57 -11.97 5.34
N ASP A 14 -3.08 -10.77 5.56
CA ASP A 14 -4.26 -10.44 6.34
C ASP A 14 -5.48 -10.09 5.45
N LEU A 15 -5.37 -10.27 4.14
CA LEU A 15 -6.46 -10.04 3.19
C LEU A 15 -6.89 -11.35 2.53
N ALA A 16 -8.21 -11.57 2.47
CA ALA A 16 -8.80 -12.75 1.87
C ALA A 16 -8.40 -12.91 0.37
N PRO A 17 -8.44 -14.14 -0.18
CA PRO A 17 -8.05 -14.38 -1.56
C PRO A 17 -8.90 -13.56 -2.56
N PRO A 18 -8.30 -13.10 -3.67
CA PRO A 18 -8.99 -12.30 -4.66
C PRO A 18 -10.20 -13.04 -5.25
N GLY A 19 -11.28 -12.31 -5.51
CA GLY A 19 -12.51 -12.86 -6.11
C GLY A 19 -13.46 -13.57 -5.15
N THR A 20 -13.10 -13.68 -3.87
CA THR A 20 -13.98 -14.25 -2.85
C THR A 20 -14.95 -13.19 -2.32
N GLY A 21 -16.09 -13.62 -1.78
CA GLY A 21 -17.01 -12.71 -1.08
C GLY A 21 -16.34 -12.03 0.13
N GLU A 22 -15.53 -12.78 0.87
CA GLU A 22 -14.74 -12.25 2.00
C GLU A 22 -13.77 -11.15 1.56
N PHE A 23 -13.16 -11.27 0.36
CA PHE A 23 -12.32 -10.18 -0.17
C PHE A 23 -13.13 -8.91 -0.40
N ALA A 24 -14.32 -9.00 -0.99
CA ALA A 24 -15.16 -7.83 -1.26
C ALA A 24 -15.55 -7.11 0.04
N GLU A 25 -15.78 -7.85 1.13
CA GLU A 25 -16.10 -7.31 2.45
C GLU A 25 -14.87 -6.69 3.14
N ARG A 26 -13.68 -7.28 2.96
CA ARG A 26 -12.48 -6.91 3.73
C ARG A 26 -11.55 -5.93 3.02
N VAL A 27 -11.63 -5.79 1.70
CA VAL A 27 -10.68 -4.98 0.92
C VAL A 27 -10.69 -3.50 1.32
N VAL A 28 -11.87 -2.91 1.55
CA VAL A 28 -11.96 -1.49 1.95
C VAL A 28 -11.40 -1.26 3.36
N PRO A 29 -11.83 -1.99 4.41
CA PRO A 29 -11.22 -1.89 5.74
C PRO A 29 -9.69 -2.05 5.69
N TRP A 30 -9.20 -3.07 4.98
CA TRP A 30 -7.78 -3.32 4.85
C TRP A 30 -7.03 -2.16 4.20
N LEU A 31 -7.57 -1.58 3.11
CA LEU A 31 -6.98 -0.39 2.46
C LEU A 31 -6.94 0.82 3.41
N LEU A 32 -8.00 1.04 4.20
CA LEU A 32 -8.05 2.14 5.17
C LEU A 32 -7.03 1.98 6.31
N ASP A 33 -6.60 0.76 6.60
CA ASP A 33 -5.56 0.49 7.60
C ASP A 33 -4.15 0.79 7.09
N GLN A 34 -3.93 0.85 5.76
CA GLN A 34 -2.60 1.09 5.17
C GLN A 34 -2.24 2.58 5.06
N GLY A 35 -3.24 3.45 5.08
CA GLY A 35 -3.08 4.89 4.87
C GLY A 35 -3.23 5.72 6.13
N PRO A 36 -3.23 7.05 5.97
CA PRO A 36 -3.39 7.95 7.10
C PRO A 36 -4.82 7.87 7.68
N PRO A 37 -5.02 8.14 8.98
CA PRO A 37 -6.29 7.90 9.68
C PRO A 37 -7.50 8.65 9.11
N ASP A 38 -7.28 9.82 8.53
CA ASP A 38 -8.28 10.71 7.92
C ASP A 38 -8.97 10.09 6.70
N LEU A 39 -8.37 9.08 6.07
CA LEU A 39 -9.03 8.33 4.99
C LEU A 39 -10.34 7.68 5.45
N ARG A 40 -10.46 7.29 6.73
CA ARG A 40 -11.69 6.68 7.27
C ARG A 40 -12.89 7.63 7.22
N SER A 41 -12.65 8.94 7.27
CA SER A 41 -13.67 9.98 7.10
C SER A 41 -13.84 10.46 5.67
N SER A 42 -12.95 10.09 4.75
CA SER A 42 -12.95 10.59 3.38
C SER A 42 -14.04 9.96 2.50
N ALA A 43 -14.36 10.62 1.39
CA ALA A 43 -15.23 10.05 0.36
C ALA A 43 -14.58 8.86 -0.38
N LEU A 44 -13.26 8.70 -0.31
CA LEU A 44 -12.57 7.58 -0.99
C LEU A 44 -12.92 6.21 -0.41
N ARG A 45 -13.40 6.15 0.83
CA ARG A 45 -13.80 4.89 1.47
C ARG A 45 -14.93 4.15 0.73
N THR A 46 -15.70 4.85 -0.12
CA THR A 46 -16.76 4.24 -0.94
C THR A 46 -16.31 3.90 -2.36
N LEU A 47 -15.06 4.21 -2.71
CA LEU A 47 -14.49 4.06 -4.05
C LEU A 47 -13.21 3.19 -3.99
N PRO A 48 -13.30 1.86 -3.85
CA PRO A 48 -12.15 0.98 -3.60
C PRO A 48 -11.01 1.15 -4.61
N LEU A 49 -11.33 1.31 -5.90
CA LEU A 49 -10.34 1.49 -6.96
C LEU A 49 -9.62 2.85 -6.85
N ALA A 50 -10.33 3.92 -6.52
CA ALA A 50 -9.71 5.23 -6.30
C ALA A 50 -8.87 5.21 -5.01
N LEU A 51 -9.34 4.52 -3.98
CA LEU A 51 -8.64 4.37 -2.70
C LEU A 51 -7.30 3.63 -2.85
N VAL A 52 -7.28 2.47 -3.52
CA VAL A 52 -6.02 1.75 -3.76
C VAL A 52 -5.07 2.57 -4.62
N ARG A 53 -5.57 3.30 -5.64
CA ARG A 53 -4.75 4.15 -6.48
C ARG A 53 -4.09 5.29 -5.71
N TYR A 54 -4.87 5.94 -4.83
CA TYR A 54 -4.34 6.94 -3.92
C TYR A 54 -3.25 6.34 -3.02
N LEU A 55 -3.48 5.17 -2.44
CA LEU A 55 -2.53 4.52 -1.53
C LEU A 55 -1.22 4.11 -2.22
N ILE A 56 -1.25 3.75 -3.51
CA ILE A 56 -0.03 3.46 -4.29
C ILE A 56 0.85 4.72 -4.37
N HIS A 57 0.26 5.87 -4.68
CA HIS A 57 0.99 7.15 -4.72
C HIS A 57 1.41 7.62 -3.33
N TYR A 58 0.59 7.40 -2.31
CA TYR A 58 0.94 7.66 -0.91
C TYR A 58 2.19 6.86 -0.49
N ALA A 59 2.20 5.55 -0.78
CA ALA A 59 3.34 4.69 -0.47
C ALA A 59 4.58 5.06 -1.29
N GLU A 60 4.41 5.52 -2.54
CA GLU A 60 5.51 6.06 -3.36
C GLU A 60 6.14 7.31 -2.72
N GLY A 61 5.30 8.25 -2.29
CA GLY A 61 5.74 9.43 -1.57
C GLY A 61 6.48 9.07 -0.28
N GLY A 62 5.95 8.12 0.49
CA GLY A 62 6.58 7.60 1.70
C GLY A 62 7.95 6.97 1.45
N LEU A 63 8.07 6.13 0.41
CA LEU A 63 9.33 5.51 0.01
C LEU A 63 10.38 6.56 -0.41
N ASN A 64 9.97 7.53 -1.23
CA ASN A 64 10.85 8.61 -1.67
C ASN A 64 11.30 9.48 -0.50
N GLY A 65 10.38 9.80 0.42
CA GLY A 65 10.68 10.52 1.66
C GLY A 65 11.69 9.78 2.54
N ALA A 66 11.50 8.47 2.74
CA ALA A 66 12.41 7.63 3.52
C ALA A 66 13.81 7.57 2.92
N ARG A 67 13.93 7.39 1.60
CA ARG A 67 15.23 7.40 0.89
C ARG A 67 15.95 8.74 1.02
N LYS A 68 15.20 9.84 0.87
CA LYS A 68 15.73 11.19 1.06
C LYS A 68 16.23 11.39 2.49
N ALA A 69 15.42 11.04 3.49
CA ALA A 69 15.80 11.12 4.90
C ALA A 69 17.06 10.30 5.21
N TYR A 70 17.15 9.07 4.71
CA TYR A 70 18.33 8.21 4.87
C TYR A 70 19.59 8.86 4.28
N GLY A 71 19.51 9.35 3.04
CA GLY A 71 20.64 9.94 2.32
C GLY A 71 21.11 11.26 2.92
N GLN A 72 20.21 12.06 3.49
CA GLN A 72 20.52 13.36 4.08
C GLN A 72 20.81 13.31 5.59
N ALA A 73 20.48 12.20 6.27
CA ALA A 73 20.57 12.07 7.73
C ALA A 73 21.90 12.55 8.31
N ARG A 74 23.03 12.16 7.71
CA ARG A 74 24.35 12.57 8.21
C ARG A 74 24.55 14.09 8.14
N VAL A 75 24.16 14.72 7.05
CA VAL A 75 24.34 16.17 6.87
C VAL A 75 23.38 16.95 7.77
N GLU A 76 22.11 16.55 7.81
CA GLU A 76 21.06 17.28 8.52
C GLU A 76 21.10 17.06 10.04
N LEU A 77 21.54 15.89 10.51
CA LEU A 77 21.43 15.53 11.92
C LEU A 77 22.75 15.59 12.70
N SER A 78 23.92 15.46 12.07
CA SER A 78 25.22 15.52 12.78
C SER A 78 25.47 16.82 13.57
N PRO A 79 24.89 17.99 13.24
CA PRO A 79 25.00 19.17 14.10
C PRO A 79 24.28 19.07 15.45
N ARG A 80 23.39 18.08 15.62
CA ARG A 80 22.52 17.94 16.81
C ARG A 80 22.59 16.56 17.48
N LEU A 81 23.09 15.54 16.77
CA LEU A 81 23.12 14.15 17.22
C LEU A 81 24.55 13.59 17.18
N THR A 82 24.81 12.62 18.03
CA THR A 82 26.03 11.81 17.99
C THR A 82 26.07 10.90 16.76
N PRO A 83 27.25 10.42 16.33
CA PRO A 83 27.35 9.48 15.21
C PRO A 83 26.52 8.20 15.40
N ALA A 84 26.43 7.70 16.64
CA ALA A 84 25.63 6.52 16.96
C ALA A 84 24.13 6.78 16.77
N GLU A 85 23.62 7.92 17.25
CA GLU A 85 22.22 8.32 17.08
C GLU A 85 21.85 8.55 15.60
N VAL A 86 22.76 9.14 14.81
CA VAL A 86 22.58 9.27 13.35
C VAL A 86 22.46 7.91 12.69
N ALA A 87 23.31 6.95 13.06
CA ALA A 87 23.23 5.59 12.52
C ALA A 87 21.90 4.91 12.89
N THR A 88 21.42 5.08 14.13
CA THR A 88 20.09 4.60 14.55
C THR A 88 18.96 5.24 13.73
N ALA A 89 19.02 6.56 13.48
CA ALA A 89 18.04 7.24 12.64
C ALA A 89 18.04 6.70 11.21
N GLN A 90 19.23 6.47 10.63
CA GLN A 90 19.36 5.86 9.30
C GLN A 90 18.72 4.48 9.23
N GLN A 91 18.95 3.61 10.23
CA GLN A 91 18.27 2.30 10.30
C GLN A 91 16.74 2.44 10.36
N GLY A 92 16.24 3.42 11.11
CA GLY A 92 14.81 3.72 11.18
C GLY A 92 14.22 4.15 9.83
N PHE A 93 14.91 5.02 9.11
CA PHE A 93 14.49 5.48 7.77
C PHE A 93 14.56 4.37 6.73
N GLU A 94 15.60 3.54 6.76
CA GLU A 94 15.73 2.37 5.89
C GLU A 94 14.57 1.39 6.10
N ALA A 95 14.27 1.05 7.37
CA ALA A 95 13.16 0.18 7.71
C ALA A 95 11.81 0.77 7.27
N ALA A 96 11.61 2.08 7.39
CA ALA A 96 10.43 2.76 6.87
C ALA A 96 10.31 2.65 5.34
N GLY A 97 11.41 2.86 4.62
CA GLY A 97 11.46 2.69 3.16
C GLY A 97 11.14 1.26 2.73
N ALA A 98 11.70 0.26 3.41
CA ALA A 98 11.40 -1.15 3.14
C ALA A 98 9.91 -1.48 3.33
N ARG A 99 9.28 -0.94 4.38
CA ARG A 99 7.83 -1.09 4.60
C ARG A 99 7.00 -0.47 3.48
N PHE A 100 7.32 0.76 3.04
CA PHE A 100 6.60 1.38 1.92
C PHE A 100 6.78 0.63 0.60
N LEU A 101 7.99 0.10 0.33
CA LEU A 101 8.24 -0.72 -0.85
C LEU A 101 7.41 -2.01 -0.83
N GLN A 102 7.31 -2.68 0.31
CA GLN A 102 6.47 -3.86 0.46
C GLN A 102 5.00 -3.53 0.25
N LEU A 103 4.52 -2.45 0.88
CA LEU A 103 3.15 -1.99 0.73
C LEU A 103 2.80 -1.66 -0.72
N GLN A 104 3.70 -1.03 -1.48
CA GLN A 104 3.47 -0.77 -2.92
C GLN A 104 3.22 -2.06 -3.73
N ARG A 105 3.99 -3.12 -3.45
CA ARG A 105 3.83 -4.41 -4.14
C ARG A 105 2.49 -5.05 -3.82
N GLU A 106 2.11 -5.02 -2.56
CA GLU A 106 0.82 -5.50 -2.08
C GLU A 106 -0.35 -4.74 -2.70
N LEU A 107 -0.29 -3.40 -2.70
CA LEU A 107 -1.33 -2.55 -3.29
C LEU A 107 -1.48 -2.77 -4.80
N ALA A 108 -0.39 -2.99 -5.53
CA ALA A 108 -0.45 -3.30 -6.96
C ALA A 108 -1.19 -4.61 -7.25
N LEU A 109 -1.02 -5.63 -6.40
CA LEU A 109 -1.77 -6.89 -6.51
C LEU A 109 -3.25 -6.68 -6.20
N VAL A 110 -3.56 -5.89 -5.17
CA VAL A 110 -4.95 -5.57 -4.80
C VAL A 110 -5.65 -4.75 -5.88
N GLU A 111 -4.97 -3.77 -6.49
CA GLU A 111 -5.48 -2.98 -7.63
C GLU A 111 -5.80 -3.91 -8.80
N ALA A 112 -4.89 -4.83 -9.15
CA ALA A 112 -5.14 -5.82 -10.20
C ALA A 112 -6.33 -6.74 -9.90
N ALA A 113 -6.53 -7.14 -8.63
CA ALA A 113 -7.67 -7.95 -8.21
C ALA A 113 -9.00 -7.19 -8.31
N LEU A 114 -9.02 -5.91 -7.90
CA LEU A 114 -10.19 -5.04 -8.01
C LEU A 114 -10.59 -4.80 -9.48
N LEU A 115 -9.61 -4.56 -10.36
CA LEU A 115 -9.85 -4.42 -11.80
C LEU A 115 -10.41 -5.70 -12.43
N GLY A 116 -9.89 -6.87 -12.01
CA GLY A 116 -10.40 -8.18 -12.46
C GLY A 116 -11.85 -8.44 -12.04
N GLN A 117 -12.24 -8.03 -10.83
CA GLN A 117 -13.63 -8.14 -10.36
C GLN A 117 -14.57 -7.20 -11.10
N ALA A 118 -14.17 -5.95 -11.34
CA ALA A 118 -14.97 -5.00 -12.10
C ALA A 118 -15.28 -5.50 -13.51
N ALA A 119 -14.30 -6.12 -14.19
CA ALA A 119 -14.49 -6.71 -15.51
C ALA A 119 -15.47 -7.91 -15.49
N THR A 120 -15.50 -8.68 -14.40
CA THR A 120 -16.41 -9.84 -14.25
C THR A 120 -17.84 -9.40 -13.94
N ASN A 121 -18.03 -8.27 -13.26
CA ASN A 121 -19.34 -7.75 -12.87
C ASN A 121 -20.06 -6.93 -13.97
N LEU A 122 -19.42 -6.69 -15.12
CA LEU A 122 -20.07 -6.01 -16.24
C LEU A 122 -21.07 -6.98 -16.91
N PRO A 123 -22.35 -6.62 -17.09
CA PRO A 123 -23.28 -7.47 -17.83
C PRO A 123 -22.77 -7.64 -19.25
N VAL A 124 -22.48 -8.88 -19.65
CA VAL A 124 -22.18 -9.22 -21.04
C VAL A 124 -23.45 -8.94 -21.84
N ALA A 125 -23.49 -7.79 -22.50
CA ALA A 125 -24.51 -7.49 -23.50
C ALA A 125 -24.32 -8.48 -24.65
N ARG A 126 -25.08 -9.58 -24.64
CA ARG A 126 -25.20 -10.47 -25.79
C ARG A 126 -26.08 -9.79 -26.82
N GLY A 127 -25.47 -9.33 -27.90
CA GLY A 127 -26.14 -9.12 -29.19
C GLY A 127 -26.36 -10.44 -29.92
#